data_AF-A0A424PJM9-F1
#
_entry.id   AF-A0A424PJM9-F1
#
_cell.length_a   1.000
_cell.length_b   1.000
_cell.length_c   1.000
_cell.angle_alpha   90.00
_cell.angle_beta   90.00
_cell.angle_gamma   90.00
#
_symmetry.space_group_name_H-M   'P 1'
#
loop_
_entity.id
_entity.type
_entity.pdbx_description
1 polymer ?
#
loop_
_entity_poly.entity_id
_entity_poly.type
_entity_poly.pdbx_seq_one_letter_code
_entity_poly.pdbx_strand_id
1 'polypeptide(L)'
;MKKLLSILRMEFLVNDYAFKNWRVILFLSFLSLIMIASGHAADRKIFQIARLSNDLKMLKSEFVEQRTILMNLKMETKIMRELSSLGIGPAKTPPIKIIVRKD
;
A
#
# COMPACT_ATOMS: atom_id res chain seq x y z
N MET A 1 38.95 -12.32 -29.64
CA MET A 1 37.57 -12.74 -30.00
C MET A 1 37.30 -14.22 -29.77
N LYS A 2 38.16 -15.15 -30.23
CA LYS A 2 37.96 -16.61 -30.08
C LYS A 2 37.71 -17.07 -28.63
N LYS A 3 38.39 -16.45 -27.66
CA LYS A 3 38.27 -16.75 -26.21
C LYS A 3 36.92 -16.35 -25.58
N LEU A 4 36.27 -15.31 -26.10
CA LEU A 4 34.92 -14.90 -25.66
C LEU A 4 33.87 -15.82 -26.29
N LEU A 5 34.07 -16.19 -27.56
CA LEU A 5 33.21 -17.14 -28.26
C LEU A 5 33.23 -18.53 -27.61
N SER A 6 34.38 -19.02 -27.14
CA SER A 6 34.48 -20.32 -26.47
C SER A 6 33.76 -20.35 -25.10
N ILE A 7 33.74 -19.23 -24.39
CA ILE A 7 32.98 -19.05 -23.14
C ILE A 7 31.47 -19.05 -23.44
N LEU A 8 31.04 -18.30 -24.45
CA LEU A 8 29.63 -18.22 -24.83
C LEU A 8 29.09 -19.54 -25.40
N ARG A 9 29.92 -20.28 -26.15
CA ARG A 9 29.61 -21.63 -26.64
C ARG A 9 29.69 -22.71 -25.56
N MET A 10 30.03 -22.34 -24.32
CA MET A 10 30.17 -23.27 -23.20
C MET A 10 31.12 -24.44 -23.51
N GLU A 11 32.16 -24.22 -24.31
CA GLU A 11 33.13 -25.27 -24.67
C GLU A 11 33.83 -25.84 -23.42
N PHE A 12 33.95 -25.07 -22.34
CA PHE A 12 34.45 -25.53 -21.04
C PHE A 12 33.56 -26.61 -20.39
N LEU A 13 32.26 -26.61 -20.65
CA LEU A 13 31.31 -27.58 -20.07
C LEU A 13 31.21 -28.86 -20.91
N VAL A 14 31.58 -28.82 -22.19
CA VAL A 14 31.36 -29.91 -23.17
C VAL A 14 32.64 -30.70 -23.51
N ASN A 15 33.84 -30.14 -23.27
CA ASN A 15 35.11 -30.80 -23.60
C ASN A 15 35.38 -32.06 -22.72
N ASP A 16 36.19 -33.00 -23.22
CA ASP A 16 36.42 -34.38 -22.69
C ASP A 16 36.81 -34.47 -21.19
N TYR A 17 37.20 -33.36 -20.57
CA TYR A 17 37.36 -33.22 -19.11
C TYR A 17 36.03 -33.00 -18.35
N ALA A 18 34.89 -33.41 -18.92
CA ALA A 18 33.54 -33.24 -18.37
C ALA A 18 33.42 -33.70 -16.90
N PHE A 19 34.17 -34.73 -16.49
CA PHE A 19 34.26 -35.17 -15.08
C PHE A 19 34.79 -34.10 -14.12
N LYS A 20 35.68 -33.20 -14.56
CA LYS A 20 36.23 -32.12 -13.72
C LYS A 20 35.24 -30.96 -13.55
N ASN A 21 34.35 -30.75 -14.53
CA ASN A 21 33.44 -29.59 -14.60
C ASN A 21 31.97 -29.92 -14.28
N TRP A 22 31.62 -31.19 -14.12
CA TRP A 22 30.29 -31.67 -13.71
C TRP A 22 29.73 -30.93 -12.47
N ARG A 23 30.58 -30.60 -11.49
CA ARG A 23 30.19 -29.81 -10.30
C ARG A 23 29.64 -28.42 -10.67
N VAL A 24 30.18 -27.78 -11.70
CA VAL A 24 29.75 -26.45 -12.16
C VAL A 24 28.38 -26.53 -12.85
N ILE A 25 28.12 -27.60 -13.61
CA ILE A 25 26.82 -27.85 -14.25
C ILE A 25 25.74 -28.00 -13.18
N LEU A 26 25.97 -28.89 -12.19
CA LEU A 26 25.04 -29.07 -11.08
C LEU A 26 24.82 -27.78 -10.29
N PHE A 27 25.87 -27.00 -10.07
CA PHE A 27 25.77 -25.71 -9.40
C PHE A 27 24.88 -24.73 -10.17
N LEU A 28 25.09 -24.59 -11.49
CA LEU A 28 24.30 -23.68 -12.32
C LEU A 28 22.84 -24.14 -12.47
N SER A 29 22.59 -25.45 -12.59
CA SER A 29 21.24 -26.00 -12.60
C SER A 29 20.52 -25.76 -11.28
N PHE A 30 21.19 -25.98 -10.15
CA PHE A 30 20.64 -25.68 -8.83
C PHE A 30 20.37 -24.18 -8.63
N LEU A 31 21.30 -23.33 -9.06
CA LEU A 31 21.14 -21.88 -9.01
C LEU A 31 19.98 -21.40 -9.88
N SER A 32 19.81 -21.99 -11.07
CA SER A 32 18.66 -21.73 -11.95
C SER A 32 17.35 -22.09 -11.27
N LEU A 33 17.29 -23.24 -10.59
CA LEU A 33 16.11 -23.67 -9.84
C LEU A 33 15.76 -22.69 -8.70
N ILE A 34 16.77 -22.23 -7.96
CA ILE A 34 16.60 -21.20 -6.91
C ILE A 34 16.07 -19.91 -7.51
N MET A 35 16.62 -19.47 -8.65
CA MET A 35 16.20 -18.22 -9.29
C MET A 35 14.74 -18.27 -9.75
N ILE A 36 14.31 -19.39 -10.33
CA ILE A 36 12.92 -19.62 -10.73
C ILE A 36 12.00 -19.59 -9.50
N ALA A 37 12.37 -20.32 -8.43
CA ALA A 37 11.57 -20.37 -7.21
C ALA A 37 11.47 -18.99 -6.51
N SER A 38 12.57 -18.26 -6.47
CA SER A 38 12.63 -16.90 -5.93
C SER A 38 11.78 -15.92 -6.75
N GLY A 39 11.83 -16.02 -8.09
CA GLY A 39 10.98 -15.24 -8.99
C GLY A 39 9.51 -15.42 -8.70
N HIS A 40 9.04 -16.67 -8.59
CA HIS A 40 7.64 -16.96 -8.27
C HIS A 40 7.21 -16.44 -6.88
N ALA A 41 8.11 -16.46 -5.90
CA ALA A 41 7.85 -15.89 -4.58
C ALA A 41 7.76 -14.35 -4.63
N ALA A 42 8.59 -13.70 -5.44
CA ALA A 42 8.53 -12.26 -5.67
C ALA A 42 7.22 -11.86 -6.36
N ASP A 43 6.80 -12.60 -7.39
CA ASP A 43 5.55 -12.35 -8.11
C ASP A 43 4.34 -12.41 -7.16
N ARG A 44 4.28 -13.45 -6.31
CA ARG A 44 3.22 -13.56 -5.30
C ARG A 44 3.16 -12.36 -4.37
N LYS A 45 4.32 -11.83 -3.93
CA LYS A 45 4.38 -10.64 -3.09
C LYS A 45 3.89 -9.40 -3.84
N ILE A 46 4.25 -9.25 -5.11
CA ILE A 46 3.80 -8.13 -5.95
C ILE A 46 2.27 -8.14 -6.06
N PHE A 47 1.66 -9.29 -6.33
CA PHE A 47 0.19 -9.40 -6.37
C PHE A 47 -0.45 -9.08 -5.02
N GLN A 48 0.14 -9.51 -3.91
CA GLN A 48 -0.34 -9.16 -2.56
C GLN A 48 -0.26 -7.65 -2.30
N ILE A 49 0.85 -7.00 -2.69
CA ILE A 49 1.02 -5.56 -2.56
C ILE A 49 -0.03 -4.81 -3.38
N ALA A 50 -0.29 -5.25 -4.62
CA ALA A 50 -1.31 -4.64 -5.47
C ALA A 50 -2.71 -4.76 -4.85
N ARG A 51 -3.05 -5.93 -4.29
CA ARG A 51 -4.32 -6.13 -3.57
C ARG A 51 -4.43 -5.20 -2.36
N LEU A 52 -3.41 -5.18 -1.50
CA LEU A 52 -3.40 -4.36 -0.29
C LEU A 52 -3.47 -2.85 -0.62
N SER A 53 -2.84 -2.43 -1.70
CA SER A 53 -2.90 -1.05 -2.20
C SER A 53 -4.33 -0.66 -2.61
N ASN A 54 -5.04 -1.55 -3.30
CA ASN A 54 -6.45 -1.34 -3.65
C ASN A 54 -7.32 -1.25 -2.40
N ASP A 55 -7.13 -2.15 -1.43
CA ASP A 55 -7.87 -2.14 -0.16
C ASP A 55 -7.63 -0.82 0.60
N LEU A 56 -6.37 -0.35 0.66
CA LEU A 56 -6.01 0.93 1.25
C LEU A 56 -6.68 2.11 0.53
N LYS A 57 -6.74 2.08 -0.80
CA LYS A 57 -7.39 3.12 -1.60
C LYS A 57 -8.89 3.17 -1.31
N MET A 58 -9.54 2.01 -1.24
CA MET A 58 -10.95 1.90 -0.90
C MET A 58 -11.24 2.47 0.50
N LEU A 59 -10.47 2.07 1.51
CA LEU A 59 -10.64 2.55 2.89
C LEU A 59 -10.42 4.06 3.00
N LYS A 60 -9.43 4.62 2.28
CA LYS A 60 -9.23 6.08 2.22
C LYS A 60 -10.40 6.81 1.59
N SER A 61 -10.98 6.24 0.52
CA SER A 61 -12.16 6.81 -0.14
C SER A 61 -13.34 6.85 0.83
N GLU A 62 -13.60 5.74 1.52
CA GLU A 62 -14.67 5.64 2.51
C GLU A 62 -14.46 6.65 3.66
N PHE A 63 -13.24 6.77 4.18
CA PHE A 63 -12.91 7.75 5.22
C PHE A 63 -13.21 9.19 4.77
N VAL A 64 -12.85 9.56 3.54
CA VAL A 64 -13.10 10.91 3.01
C VAL A 64 -14.61 11.16 2.84
N GLU A 65 -15.35 10.17 2.37
CA GLU A 65 -16.81 10.24 2.26
C GLU A 65 -17.46 10.44 3.64
N GLN A 66 -17.12 9.60 4.63
CA GLN A 66 -17.65 9.70 5.99
C GLN A 66 -17.29 11.03 6.65
N ARG A 67 -16.06 11.53 6.46
CA ARG A 67 -15.65 12.85 6.94
C ARG A 67 -16.51 13.96 6.33
N THR A 68 -16.83 13.85 5.04
CA THR A 68 -17.68 14.82 4.33
C THR A 68 -19.11 14.78 4.85
N ILE A 69 -19.66 13.58 5.08
CA ILE A 69 -20.99 13.41 5.69
C ILE A 69 -21.02 14.05 7.09
N LEU A 70 -20.00 13.78 7.91
CA LEU A 70 -19.90 14.36 9.25
C LEU A 70 -19.82 15.90 9.21
N MET A 71 -19.04 16.46 8.29
CA MET A 71 -18.96 17.92 8.12
C MET A 71 -20.32 18.51 7.74
N ASN A 72 -21.05 17.88 6.81
CA ASN A 72 -22.39 18.32 6.44
C ASN A 72 -23.36 18.24 7.62
N LEU A 73 -23.29 17.19 8.45
CA LEU A 73 -24.11 17.06 9.65
C LEU A 73 -23.79 18.10 10.72
N LYS A 74 -22.50 18.44 10.89
CA LYS A 74 -22.04 19.47 11.84
C LYS A 74 -22.22 20.91 11.36
N MET A 75 -22.64 21.10 10.11
CA MET A 75 -22.75 22.42 9.52
C MET A 75 -23.81 23.25 10.25
N GLU A 76 -23.40 24.40 10.78
CA GLU A 76 -24.27 25.28 11.57
C GLU A 76 -25.54 25.66 10.81
N THR A 77 -25.42 25.98 9.52
CA THR A 77 -26.58 26.30 8.66
C THR A 77 -27.56 25.14 8.54
N LYS A 78 -27.07 23.89 8.46
CA LYS A 78 -27.91 22.69 8.43
C LYS A 78 -28.62 22.49 9.76
N ILE A 79 -27.88 22.59 10.87
CA ILE A 79 -28.41 22.48 12.23
C ILE A 79 -29.48 23.56 12.47
N MET A 80 -29.21 24.83 12.13
CA MET A 80 -30.16 25.93 12.23
C MET A 80 -31.42 25.70 11.41
N ARG A 81 -31.28 25.20 10.18
CA ARG A 81 -32.44 24.92 9.31
C ARG A 81 -33.34 23.82 9.89
N GLU A 82 -32.76 22.76 10.45
CA GLU A 82 -33.54 21.68 11.08
C GLU A 82 -34.21 22.16 12.39
N LEU A 83 -33.46 22.87 13.24
CA LEU A 83 -33.94 23.41 14.53
C LEU A 83 -34.93 24.57 14.38
N SER A 84 -34.97 25.24 13.22
CA SER A 84 -35.91 26.35 12.97
C SER A 84 -37.37 25.90 13.08
N SER A 85 -37.67 24.63 12.77
CA SER A 85 -39.01 24.06 12.93
C SER A 85 -39.45 23.97 14.40
N LEU A 86 -38.48 23.87 15.32
CA LEU A 86 -38.69 23.82 16.77
C LEU A 86 -38.62 25.21 17.42
N GLY A 87 -38.44 26.28 16.63
CA GLY A 87 -38.28 27.65 17.13
C GLY A 87 -36.93 27.91 17.81
N ILE A 88 -35.96 27.01 17.67
CA ILE A 88 -34.64 27.11 18.29
C ILE A 88 -33.70 27.79 17.29
N GLY A 89 -33.03 28.86 17.72
CA GLY A 89 -32.11 29.64 16.89
C GLY A 89 -30.94 30.22 17.70
N PRO A 90 -29.92 30.77 17.02
CA PRO A 90 -28.76 31.33 17.68
C PRO A 90 -29.16 32.52 18.56
N ALA A 91 -28.44 32.68 19.68
CA ALA A 91 -28.64 33.81 20.56
C ALA A 91 -28.27 35.11 19.82
N LYS A 92 -29.21 36.06 19.75
CA LYS A 92 -28.97 37.39 19.15
C LYS A 92 -28.05 38.25 20.01
N THR A 93 -27.98 37.96 21.30
CA THR A 93 -27.21 38.71 22.29
C THR A 93 -26.16 37.82 22.94
N PRO A 94 -24.97 38.36 23.24
CA PRO A 94 -23.93 37.60 23.92
C PRO A 94 -24.37 37.19 25.33
N PRO A 95 -23.89 36.04 25.85
CA PRO A 95 -24.22 35.59 27.19
C PRO A 95 -23.66 36.56 28.24
N ILE A 96 -24.43 36.76 29.31
CA ILE A 96 -24.06 37.65 30.41
C ILE A 96 -23.14 36.89 31.36
N LYS A 97 -21.95 37.44 31.66
CA LYS A 97 -21.04 36.85 32.66
C LYS A 97 -21.61 37.08 34.06
N ILE A 98 -22.07 36.01 34.71
CA ILE A 98 -22.50 36.05 36.11
C ILE A 98 -21.26 35.98 37.00
N ILE A 99 -21.02 37.01 37.81
CA ILE A 99 -19.96 37.03 38.83
C ILE A 99 -20.66 36.85 40.18
N VAL A 100 -20.46 35.70 40.82
CA VAL A 100 -20.96 35.45 42.17
C VAL A 100 -20.07 36.19 43.16
N ARG A 101 -20.63 37.19 43.86
CA ARG A 101 -19.96 37.74 45.05
C ARG A 101 -20.16 36.76 46.20
N LYS A 102 -19.07 36.43 46.89
CA LYS A 102 -19.10 35.69 48.14
C LYS A 102 -19.33 36.74 49.23
N ASP A 103 -20.41 36.58 49.99
CA ASP A 103 -20.66 37.32 51.23
C ASP A 103 -19.67 36.88 52.33
#